data_AF-A0A2N1S7F9-F1
#
_entry.id   AF-A0A2N1S7F9-F1
#
_cell.length_a   1.000
_cell.length_b   1.000
_cell.length_c   1.000
_cell.angle_alpha   90.00
_cell.angle_beta   90.00
_cell.angle_gamma   90.00
#
_symmetry.space_group_name_H-M   'P 1'
#
loop_
_entity.id
_entity.type
_entity.pdbx_description
1 polymer ?
#
loop_
_entity_poly.entity_id
_entity_poly.type
_entity_poly.pdbx_seq_one_letter_code
_entity_poly.pdbx_strand_id
1 'polypeptide(L)'
;MTGKERVIGTIEGHKTDKVPWVPFTGVHAGKLLGYHARTVSTDVDSVVVAACEVNRLYHPDGQPVMFDLQIEAELLGCEMLWSDDGPPSVSSHPLAEITTIPTRIPGPTEGRLGVELEATRRLKKAIGATTALYGVCTGPFTLASHLRGTEIFMDLILEPEYVHELLAYTTTVVQAVCSYLIEAGIDVVAVTDPLISQISPDHFAEFMHGPFTRVFDTIREQGAKSSFFVCGNATRNIEPMCRTGCDSMSVDENVDLASAKTTTDRYKITLGGNIPLTSVMLFGNQQDNMKTVVQLIDSVPAGRLIISPGCDMPYDVPIENVIAAEHAVHETASARAMVRNYERKDIGFSGTLPDYGQLAKPLVEVFTLDSATCAACTYMWAAALDAVAHIDAAIDVIEYKYTVPENIARCREVGVKQLPSIYINGKLAYSSIIPSRDELVARIREVL
;
A
#
# COMPACT_ATOMS: atom_id res chain seq x y z
N MET A 1 25.23 -5.51 14.92
CA MET A 1 23.83 -5.35 15.32
C MET A 1 22.99 -6.27 14.44
N THR A 2 22.00 -6.97 15.00
CA THR A 2 21.06 -7.78 14.20
C THR A 2 20.14 -6.86 13.39
N GLY A 3 19.46 -7.41 12.37
CA GLY A 3 18.47 -6.64 11.61
C GLY A 3 17.30 -6.17 12.48
N LYS A 4 16.86 -7.03 13.41
CA LYS A 4 15.84 -6.69 14.41
C LYS A 4 16.25 -5.51 15.28
N GLU A 5 17.46 -5.56 15.85
CA GLU A 5 18.00 -4.45 16.64
C GLU A 5 18.09 -3.15 15.80
N ARG A 6 18.40 -3.27 14.51
CA ARG A 6 18.44 -2.13 13.58
C ARG A 6 17.07 -1.52 13.35
N VAL A 7 16.05 -2.32 13.07
CA VAL A 7 14.67 -1.83 12.86
C VAL A 7 14.15 -1.17 14.14
N ILE A 8 14.18 -1.88 15.26
CA ILE A 8 13.64 -1.36 16.53
C ILE A 8 14.42 -0.14 16.99
N GLY A 9 15.76 -0.18 16.91
CA GLY A 9 16.60 0.96 17.23
C GLY A 9 16.31 2.18 16.35
N THR A 10 16.08 1.99 15.05
CA THR A 10 15.70 3.09 14.14
C THR A 10 14.36 3.70 14.53
N ILE A 11 13.35 2.85 14.79
CA ILE A 11 12.01 3.28 15.24
C ILE A 11 12.10 4.11 16.53
N GLU A 12 12.93 3.67 17.47
CA GLU A 12 13.17 4.37 18.74
C GLU A 12 14.04 5.64 18.59
N GLY A 13 14.71 5.81 17.44
CA GLY A 13 15.59 6.94 17.12
C GLY A 13 17.01 6.79 17.64
N HIS A 14 17.43 5.56 17.94
CA HIS A 14 18.81 5.23 18.23
C HIS A 14 19.65 5.25 16.94
N LYS A 15 20.94 5.54 17.09
CA LYS A 15 21.89 5.44 15.99
C LYS A 15 22.16 3.96 15.68
N THR A 16 22.03 3.60 14.42
CA THR A 16 22.28 2.24 13.90
C THR A 16 23.60 2.15 13.13
N ASP A 17 24.07 0.93 12.86
CA ASP A 17 25.26 0.64 12.05
C ASP A 17 25.02 0.83 10.55
N LYS A 18 23.79 0.54 10.09
CA LYS A 18 23.32 0.70 8.72
C LYS A 18 21.86 1.20 8.70
N VAL A 19 21.38 1.62 7.54
CA VAL A 19 19.95 1.90 7.32
C VAL A 19 19.21 0.55 7.23
N PRO A 20 18.07 0.36 7.91
CA PRO A 20 17.29 -0.87 7.82
C PRO A 20 16.67 -1.11 6.43
N TRP A 21 16.63 -2.37 6.02
CA TRP A 21 15.91 -2.86 4.82
C TRP A 21 14.65 -3.66 5.19
N VAL A 22 13.49 -3.25 4.66
CA VAL A 22 12.21 -3.97 4.80
C VAL A 22 11.57 -4.14 3.41
N PRO A 23 11.67 -5.32 2.78
CA PRO A 23 11.30 -5.50 1.38
C PRO A 23 9.79 -5.59 1.10
N PHE A 24 8.91 -5.72 2.10
CA PHE A 24 7.47 -5.97 1.90
C PHE A 24 7.16 -6.96 0.76
N THR A 25 7.66 -8.20 0.88
CA THR A 25 7.63 -9.18 -0.21
C THR A 25 6.29 -9.83 -0.50
N GLY A 26 5.28 -9.69 0.39
CA GLY A 26 3.94 -10.28 0.25
C GLY A 26 3.89 -11.58 -0.56
N VAL A 27 3.13 -11.55 -1.67
CA VAL A 27 2.97 -12.69 -2.58
C VAL A 27 4.20 -12.98 -3.44
N HIS A 28 5.10 -12.00 -3.65
CA HIS A 28 6.38 -12.21 -4.34
C HIS A 28 7.26 -13.27 -3.65
N ALA A 29 7.07 -13.52 -2.35
CA ALA A 29 7.74 -14.62 -1.66
C ALA A 29 7.48 -15.98 -2.35
N GLY A 30 6.29 -16.19 -2.93
CA GLY A 30 5.95 -17.39 -3.68
C GLY A 30 6.76 -17.59 -4.95
N LYS A 31 7.11 -16.49 -5.65
CA LYS A 31 7.89 -16.53 -6.89
C LYS A 31 9.26 -17.20 -6.70
N LEU A 32 9.87 -17.05 -5.52
CA LEU A 32 11.17 -17.66 -5.20
C LEU A 32 11.15 -19.19 -5.27
N LEU A 33 9.97 -19.79 -5.11
CA LEU A 33 9.76 -21.23 -5.06
C LEU A 33 8.83 -21.73 -6.18
N GLY A 34 8.36 -20.84 -7.06
CA GLY A 34 7.40 -21.17 -8.11
C GLY A 34 5.97 -21.40 -7.60
N TYR A 35 5.61 -20.83 -6.45
CA TYR A 35 4.26 -20.90 -5.89
C TYR A 35 3.40 -19.73 -6.38
N HIS A 36 2.15 -19.99 -6.74
CA HIS A 36 1.15 -18.96 -6.99
C HIS A 36 0.82 -18.15 -5.74
N ALA A 37 0.37 -16.90 -5.93
CA ALA A 37 -0.01 -15.98 -4.86
C ALA A 37 -1.00 -16.63 -3.87
N ARG A 38 -2.06 -17.29 -4.38
CA ARG A 38 -3.04 -17.99 -3.53
C ARG A 38 -2.42 -19.03 -2.61
N THR A 39 -1.39 -19.75 -3.05
CA THR A 39 -0.72 -20.80 -2.24
C THR A 39 -0.02 -20.17 -1.04
N VAL A 40 0.74 -19.10 -1.27
CA VAL A 40 1.41 -18.32 -0.21
C VAL A 40 0.48 -17.37 0.55
N SER A 41 -0.84 -17.45 0.31
CA SER A 41 -1.86 -16.75 1.08
C SER A 41 -2.80 -17.68 1.85
N THR A 42 -2.73 -18.99 1.65
CA THR A 42 -3.72 -19.95 2.21
C THR A 42 -3.10 -21.18 2.86
N ASP A 43 -1.84 -21.50 2.59
CA ASP A 43 -1.15 -22.67 3.14
C ASP A 43 0.01 -22.27 4.07
N VAL A 44 -0.06 -22.70 5.34
CA VAL A 44 0.91 -22.33 6.38
C VAL A 44 2.33 -22.77 6.01
N ASP A 45 2.50 -23.99 5.50
CA ASP A 45 3.83 -24.50 5.15
C ASP A 45 4.45 -23.69 4.01
N SER A 46 3.66 -23.39 3.00
CA SER A 46 4.08 -22.58 1.85
C SER A 46 4.47 -21.16 2.28
N VAL A 47 3.67 -20.51 3.14
CA VAL A 47 4.01 -19.18 3.71
C VAL A 47 5.36 -19.24 4.44
N VAL A 48 5.54 -20.21 5.35
CA VAL A 48 6.75 -20.31 6.18
C VAL A 48 7.99 -20.60 5.33
N VAL A 49 7.90 -21.53 4.38
CA VAL A 49 9.05 -21.88 3.51
C VAL A 49 9.40 -20.72 2.59
N ALA A 50 8.42 -20.06 1.98
CA ALA A 50 8.64 -18.88 1.13
C ALA A 50 9.25 -17.72 1.92
N ALA A 51 8.74 -17.44 3.13
CA ALA A 51 9.27 -16.39 3.99
C ALA A 51 10.70 -16.69 4.48
N CYS A 52 11.04 -17.95 4.77
CA CYS A 52 12.43 -18.34 5.07
C CYS A 52 13.35 -18.13 3.86
N GLU A 53 12.87 -18.41 2.64
CA GLU A 53 13.65 -18.19 1.42
C GLU A 53 13.87 -16.70 1.14
N VAL A 54 12.85 -15.86 1.37
CA VAL A 54 13.00 -14.39 1.40
C VAL A 54 14.09 -13.97 2.37
N ASN A 55 14.08 -14.52 3.60
CA ASN A 55 15.06 -14.18 4.61
C ASN A 55 16.49 -14.53 4.17
N ARG A 56 16.65 -15.73 3.59
CA ARG A 56 17.93 -16.25 3.10
C ARG A 56 18.48 -15.45 1.91
N LEU A 57 17.61 -14.99 1.01
CA LEU A 57 18.03 -14.41 -0.26
C LEU A 57 18.14 -12.88 -0.20
N TYR A 58 17.23 -12.22 0.52
CA TYR A 58 17.10 -10.76 0.55
C TYR A 58 17.55 -10.14 1.88
N HIS A 59 18.08 -10.95 2.80
CA HIS A 59 18.64 -10.54 4.10
C HIS A 59 17.87 -9.38 4.78
N PRO A 60 16.55 -9.47 4.94
CA PRO A 60 15.75 -8.38 5.46
C PRO A 60 16.05 -8.13 6.94
N ASP A 61 16.09 -6.85 7.31
CA ASP A 61 16.18 -6.45 8.71
C ASP A 61 14.82 -6.52 9.41
N GLY A 62 13.77 -6.19 8.66
CA GLY A 62 12.39 -6.48 9.02
C GLY A 62 11.64 -7.11 7.84
N GLN A 63 10.68 -7.98 8.12
CA GLN A 63 10.02 -8.78 7.10
C GLN A 63 8.54 -9.01 7.47
N PRO A 64 7.57 -8.74 6.57
CA PRO A 64 6.20 -9.15 6.81
C PRO A 64 6.05 -10.67 6.73
N VAL A 65 5.16 -11.23 7.55
CA VAL A 65 4.78 -12.64 7.45
C VAL A 65 3.88 -12.87 6.23
N MET A 66 2.87 -12.02 6.09
CA MET A 66 1.99 -11.91 4.93
C MET A 66 1.70 -10.43 4.66
N PHE A 67 1.29 -10.10 3.44
CA PHE A 67 0.78 -8.77 3.08
C PHE A 67 -0.53 -8.97 2.31
N ASP A 68 -1.65 -8.83 3.00
CA ASP A 68 -2.99 -9.04 2.44
C ASP A 68 -3.97 -8.21 3.26
N LEU A 69 -4.68 -7.28 2.61
CA LEU A 69 -5.61 -6.35 3.28
C LEU A 69 -7.06 -6.88 3.28
N GLN A 70 -7.24 -8.13 2.87
CA GLN A 70 -8.54 -8.70 2.62
C GLN A 70 -8.88 -9.80 3.64
N ILE A 71 -7.94 -10.20 4.50
CA ILE A 71 -8.17 -11.22 5.53
C ILE A 71 -9.33 -10.82 6.45
N GLU A 72 -9.31 -9.60 7.00
CA GLU A 72 -10.37 -9.16 7.92
C GLU A 72 -11.71 -8.99 7.20
N ALA A 73 -11.69 -8.45 5.97
CA ALA A 73 -12.88 -8.27 5.15
C ALA A 73 -13.55 -9.61 4.81
N GLU A 74 -12.78 -10.60 4.37
CA GLU A 74 -13.25 -11.96 4.09
C GLU A 74 -13.90 -12.58 5.32
N LEU A 75 -13.23 -12.48 6.48
CA LEU A 75 -13.78 -13.00 7.74
C LEU A 75 -15.07 -12.32 8.17
N LEU A 76 -15.32 -11.09 7.72
CA LEU A 76 -16.54 -10.32 8.00
C LEU A 76 -17.62 -10.46 6.92
N GLY A 77 -17.42 -11.34 5.93
CA GLY A 77 -18.44 -11.72 4.96
C GLY A 77 -18.32 -11.06 3.59
N CYS A 78 -17.22 -10.39 3.29
CA CYS A 78 -16.90 -9.99 1.92
C CYS A 78 -16.49 -11.22 1.09
N GLU A 79 -16.92 -11.27 -0.16
CA GLU A 79 -16.45 -12.24 -1.14
C GLU A 79 -15.13 -11.77 -1.76
N MET A 80 -14.27 -12.73 -2.14
CA MET A 80 -12.95 -12.48 -2.69
C MET A 80 -12.85 -12.88 -4.15
N LEU A 81 -12.29 -12.00 -4.98
CA LEU A 81 -11.83 -12.28 -6.33
C LEU A 81 -10.33 -12.59 -6.29
N TRP A 82 -9.96 -13.82 -6.64
CA TRP A 82 -8.58 -14.29 -6.59
C TRP A 82 -7.84 -14.06 -7.91
N SER A 83 -6.55 -13.77 -7.81
CA SER A 83 -5.57 -13.84 -8.91
C SER A 83 -4.49 -14.87 -8.60
N ASP A 84 -3.84 -15.40 -9.64
CA ASP A 84 -2.72 -16.34 -9.49
C ASP A 84 -1.39 -15.64 -9.15
N ASP A 85 -1.30 -14.33 -9.42
CA ASP A 85 -0.11 -13.49 -9.38
C ASP A 85 -0.27 -12.23 -8.51
N GLY A 86 -1.30 -12.19 -7.65
CA GLY A 86 -1.57 -11.07 -6.75
C GLY A 86 -2.38 -11.48 -5.52
N PRO A 87 -2.42 -10.63 -4.47
CA PRO A 87 -3.38 -10.80 -3.38
C PRO A 87 -4.81 -10.72 -3.94
N PRO A 88 -5.81 -11.34 -3.27
CA PRO A 88 -7.20 -11.23 -3.69
C PRO A 88 -7.73 -9.80 -3.54
N SER A 89 -8.80 -9.50 -4.26
CA SER A 89 -9.55 -8.25 -4.15
C SER A 89 -10.96 -8.51 -3.61
N VAL A 90 -11.53 -7.55 -2.89
CA VAL A 90 -12.93 -7.63 -2.42
C VAL A 90 -13.88 -7.49 -3.61
N SER A 91 -14.85 -8.39 -3.73
CA SER A 91 -15.88 -8.37 -4.78
C SER A 91 -17.31 -8.16 -4.27
N SER A 92 -17.54 -8.18 -2.96
CA SER A 92 -18.86 -7.89 -2.37
C SER A 92 -18.75 -7.10 -1.05
N HIS A 93 -19.84 -6.38 -0.74
CA HIS A 93 -19.92 -5.46 0.39
C HIS A 93 -21.16 -5.78 1.23
N PRO A 94 -21.03 -6.47 2.38
CA PRO A 94 -22.19 -6.94 3.17
C PRO A 94 -23.06 -5.81 3.73
N LEU A 95 -22.54 -4.58 3.82
CA LEU A 95 -23.26 -3.39 4.27
C LEU A 95 -23.58 -2.41 3.13
N ALA A 96 -23.54 -2.84 1.86
CA ALA A 96 -23.89 -1.98 0.72
C ALA A 96 -25.30 -1.38 0.86
N GLU A 97 -26.29 -2.23 1.16
CA GLU A 97 -27.72 -1.85 1.19
C GLU A 97 -28.30 -1.72 2.61
N ILE A 98 -27.49 -1.99 3.64
CA ILE A 98 -27.92 -1.95 5.05
C ILE A 98 -26.97 -1.11 5.89
N THR A 99 -27.51 -0.37 6.86
CA THR A 99 -26.75 0.49 7.78
C THR A 99 -26.65 -0.09 9.19
N THR A 100 -26.99 -1.38 9.37
CA THR A 100 -26.87 -2.03 10.67
C THR A 100 -25.41 -2.32 10.98
N ILE A 101 -24.91 -1.77 12.08
CA ILE A 101 -23.55 -2.00 12.55
C ILE A 101 -23.41 -3.44 13.06
N PRO A 102 -22.46 -4.24 12.53
CA PRO A 102 -22.23 -5.58 13.04
C PRO A 102 -21.66 -5.57 14.46
N THR A 103 -21.71 -6.71 15.14
CA THR A 103 -21.16 -6.88 16.49
C THR A 103 -20.12 -8.00 16.58
N ARG A 104 -19.95 -8.78 15.51
CA ARG A 104 -19.05 -9.93 15.49
C ARG A 104 -17.60 -9.48 15.33
N ILE A 105 -16.72 -9.97 16.20
CA ILE A 105 -15.27 -9.83 16.04
C ILE A 105 -14.69 -11.20 15.63
N PRO A 106 -13.92 -11.30 14.53
CA PRO A 106 -13.29 -12.55 14.14
C PRO A 106 -12.32 -13.06 15.21
N GLY A 107 -12.36 -14.35 15.50
CA GLY A 107 -11.43 -15.01 16.42
C GLY A 107 -10.08 -15.38 15.76
N PRO A 108 -9.03 -15.61 16.57
CA PRO A 108 -7.65 -15.78 16.09
C PRO A 108 -7.38 -17.09 15.34
N THR A 109 -8.36 -17.99 15.24
CA THR A 109 -8.19 -19.29 14.55
C THR A 109 -9.06 -19.40 13.29
N GLU A 110 -9.79 -18.34 12.95
CA GLU A 110 -10.72 -18.35 11.83
C GLU A 110 -10.01 -18.08 10.49
N GLY A 111 -10.39 -18.85 9.46
CA GLY A 111 -9.98 -18.64 8.07
C GLY A 111 -8.49 -18.37 7.87
N ARG A 112 -8.17 -17.39 7.03
CA ARG A 112 -6.79 -17.01 6.69
C ARG A 112 -6.04 -16.31 7.84
N LEU A 113 -6.75 -15.73 8.81
CA LEU A 113 -6.10 -15.20 10.01
C LEU A 113 -5.43 -16.32 10.81
N GLY A 114 -6.08 -17.49 10.94
CA GLY A 114 -5.46 -18.66 11.58
C GLY A 114 -4.18 -19.12 10.87
N VAL A 115 -4.14 -19.02 9.54
CA VAL A 115 -2.95 -19.32 8.71
C VAL A 115 -1.82 -18.34 9.01
N GLU A 116 -2.11 -17.03 8.99
CA GLU A 116 -1.13 -15.98 9.27
C GLU A 116 -0.54 -16.10 10.68
N LEU A 117 -1.38 -16.32 11.70
CA LEU A 117 -0.91 -16.43 13.09
C LEU A 117 -0.05 -17.69 13.30
N GLU A 118 -0.40 -18.82 12.69
CA GLU A 118 0.44 -20.02 12.80
C GLU A 118 1.76 -19.87 12.04
N ALA A 119 1.74 -19.29 10.85
CA ALA A 119 2.96 -18.95 10.11
C ALA A 119 3.85 -18.01 10.92
N THR A 120 3.26 -17.00 11.56
CA THR A 120 3.95 -16.05 12.43
C THR A 120 4.68 -16.77 13.56
N ARG A 121 4.01 -17.68 14.30
CA ARG A 121 4.65 -18.43 15.40
C ARG A 121 5.83 -19.26 14.93
N ARG A 122 5.75 -19.86 13.74
CA ARG A 122 6.83 -20.65 13.14
C ARG A 122 7.99 -19.78 12.70
N LEU A 123 7.72 -18.65 12.04
CA LEU A 123 8.75 -17.70 11.62
C LEU A 123 9.42 -17.02 12.82
N LYS A 124 8.66 -16.73 13.89
CA LYS A 124 9.24 -16.19 15.13
C LYS A 124 10.32 -17.09 15.70
N LYS A 125 10.10 -18.41 15.67
CA LYS A 125 11.09 -19.42 16.07
C LYS A 125 12.26 -19.54 15.10
N ALA A 126 12.00 -19.43 13.79
CA ALA A 126 13.01 -19.64 12.75
C ALA A 126 13.98 -18.45 12.60
N ILE A 127 13.46 -17.22 12.55
CA ILE A 127 14.23 -16.01 12.16
C ILE A 127 14.03 -14.81 13.09
N GLY A 128 13.05 -14.85 13.99
CA GLY A 128 12.66 -13.70 14.81
C GLY A 128 13.63 -13.26 15.91
N ALA A 129 14.74 -14.00 16.07
CA ALA A 129 15.88 -13.58 16.90
C ALA A 129 16.76 -12.53 16.20
N THR A 130 16.80 -12.53 14.87
CA THR A 130 17.69 -11.67 14.07
C THR A 130 16.95 -10.72 13.14
N THR A 131 15.70 -11.01 12.78
CA THR A 131 14.86 -10.20 11.88
C THR A 131 13.60 -9.74 12.63
N ALA A 132 13.23 -8.46 12.50
CA ALA A 132 11.98 -7.95 13.05
C ALA A 132 10.80 -8.45 12.22
N LEU A 133 9.85 -9.14 12.84
CA LEU A 133 8.66 -9.60 12.12
C LEU A 133 7.60 -8.51 12.07
N TYR A 134 7.09 -8.26 10.87
CA TYR A 134 5.98 -7.36 10.61
C TYR A 134 4.68 -8.16 10.45
N GLY A 135 3.64 -7.76 11.18
CA GLY A 135 2.27 -8.23 10.95
C GLY A 135 1.52 -7.14 10.20
N VAL A 136 0.80 -7.50 9.15
CA VAL A 136 0.01 -6.54 8.38
C VAL A 136 -1.44 -6.65 8.83
N CYS A 137 -2.07 -5.53 9.13
CA CYS A 137 -3.48 -5.46 9.49
C CYS A 137 -4.14 -4.34 8.70
N THR A 138 -5.34 -4.61 8.19
CA THR A 138 -6.13 -3.61 7.46
C THR A 138 -6.56 -2.50 8.40
N GLY A 139 -6.37 -1.23 8.00
CA GLY A 139 -6.76 -0.11 8.83
C GLY A 139 -8.29 0.06 8.95
N PRO A 140 -8.77 0.80 9.98
CA PRO A 140 -10.19 0.92 10.26
C PRO A 140 -11.03 1.49 9.12
N PHE A 141 -10.49 2.40 8.30
CA PHE A 141 -11.24 3.07 7.24
C PHE A 141 -11.33 2.22 5.98
N THR A 142 -10.22 1.60 5.56
CA THR A 142 -10.24 0.63 4.47
C THR A 142 -11.14 -0.56 4.80
N LEU A 143 -11.08 -1.07 6.05
CA LEU A 143 -12.00 -2.12 6.48
C LEU A 143 -13.47 -1.67 6.43
N ALA A 144 -13.77 -0.45 6.88
CA ALA A 144 -15.13 0.09 6.81
C ALA A 144 -15.62 0.20 5.36
N SER A 145 -14.76 0.66 4.45
CA SER A 145 -15.08 0.70 3.01
C SER A 145 -15.21 -0.68 2.38
N HIS A 146 -14.45 -1.69 2.83
CA HIS A 146 -14.67 -3.07 2.40
C HIS A 146 -16.06 -3.57 2.81
N LEU A 147 -16.57 -3.19 3.97
CA LEU A 147 -17.91 -3.60 4.40
C LEU A 147 -19.02 -2.82 3.68
N ARG A 148 -18.86 -1.50 3.56
CA ARG A 148 -19.89 -0.57 3.05
C ARG A 148 -19.86 -0.40 1.53
N GLY A 149 -18.71 -0.60 0.90
CA GLY A 149 -18.47 -0.23 -0.49
C GLY A 149 -18.10 1.25 -0.66
N THR A 150 -18.27 1.75 -1.87
CA THR A 150 -17.93 3.14 -2.26
C THR A 150 -18.83 4.19 -1.62
N GLU A 151 -20.03 3.82 -1.19
CA GLU A 151 -20.98 4.74 -0.54
C GLU A 151 -20.43 5.38 0.73
N ILE A 152 -19.42 4.76 1.37
CA ILE A 152 -18.78 5.32 2.56
C ILE A 152 -18.23 6.74 2.33
N PHE A 153 -17.79 7.07 1.12
CA PHE A 153 -17.29 8.41 0.80
C PHE A 153 -18.41 9.46 0.80
N MET A 154 -19.62 9.07 0.38
CA MET A 154 -20.81 9.92 0.46
C MET A 154 -21.33 9.98 1.90
N ASP A 155 -21.31 8.85 2.60
CA ASP A 155 -21.76 8.75 4.00
C ASP A 155 -20.92 9.65 4.94
N LEU A 156 -19.64 9.92 4.63
CA LEU A 156 -18.83 10.90 5.37
C LEU A 156 -19.48 12.29 5.43
N ILE A 157 -20.33 12.62 4.46
CA ILE A 157 -21.01 13.92 4.35
C ILE A 157 -22.49 13.81 4.74
N LEU A 158 -23.15 12.75 4.25
CA LEU A 158 -24.61 12.60 4.36
C LEU A 158 -25.05 11.88 5.64
N GLU A 159 -24.23 10.97 6.15
CA GLU A 159 -24.56 10.09 7.28
C GLU A 159 -23.36 9.98 8.27
N PRO A 160 -22.83 11.11 8.79
CA PRO A 160 -21.59 11.12 9.57
C PRO A 160 -21.69 10.33 10.88
N GLU A 161 -22.87 10.31 11.52
CA GLU A 161 -23.11 9.48 12.71
C GLU A 161 -22.94 7.99 12.41
N TYR A 162 -23.49 7.51 11.29
CA TYR A 162 -23.33 6.12 10.85
C TYR A 162 -21.85 5.78 10.59
N VAL A 163 -21.10 6.68 9.94
CA VAL A 163 -19.67 6.47 9.69
C VAL A 163 -18.89 6.41 11.00
N HIS A 164 -19.21 7.25 11.99
CA HIS A 164 -18.59 7.16 13.31
C HIS A 164 -18.86 5.83 14.01
N GLU A 165 -20.09 5.31 13.95
CA GLU A 165 -20.44 4.01 14.53
C GLU A 165 -19.73 2.86 13.79
N LEU A 166 -19.68 2.89 12.46
CA LEU A 166 -19.00 1.89 11.65
C LEU A 166 -17.49 1.89 11.92
N LEU A 167 -16.86 3.07 11.98
CA LEU A 167 -15.45 3.20 12.34
C LEU A 167 -15.17 2.75 13.77
N ALA A 168 -16.08 2.96 14.72
CA ALA A 168 -15.92 2.43 16.08
C ALA A 168 -15.91 0.90 16.11
N TYR A 169 -16.78 0.28 15.31
CA TYR A 169 -16.80 -1.17 15.13
C TYR A 169 -15.52 -1.68 14.45
N THR A 170 -15.11 -1.12 13.31
CA THR A 170 -13.90 -1.58 12.61
C THR A 170 -12.64 -1.32 13.43
N THR A 171 -12.59 -0.23 14.21
CA THR A 171 -11.50 0.00 15.18
C THR A 171 -11.37 -1.17 16.15
N THR A 172 -12.51 -1.66 16.68
CA THR A 172 -12.53 -2.77 17.64
C THR A 172 -12.03 -4.07 17.01
N VAL A 173 -12.44 -4.35 15.77
CA VAL A 173 -11.93 -5.50 15.00
C VAL A 173 -10.42 -5.40 14.80
N VAL A 174 -9.93 -4.24 14.37
CA VAL A 174 -8.50 -3.99 14.11
C VAL A 174 -7.68 -4.12 15.39
N GLN A 175 -8.15 -3.58 16.52
CA GLN A 175 -7.49 -3.75 17.82
C GLN A 175 -7.37 -5.24 18.23
N ALA A 176 -8.40 -6.04 17.98
CA ALA A 176 -8.37 -7.47 18.26
C ALA A 176 -7.33 -8.19 17.38
N VAL A 177 -7.34 -7.94 16.06
CA VAL A 177 -6.38 -8.55 15.12
C VAL A 177 -4.94 -8.12 15.45
N CYS A 178 -4.69 -6.85 15.73
CA CYS A 178 -3.39 -6.36 16.20
C CYS A 178 -2.93 -7.12 17.44
N SER A 179 -3.82 -7.34 18.42
CA SER A 179 -3.49 -8.10 19.64
C SER A 179 -3.11 -9.55 19.32
N TYR A 180 -3.85 -10.20 18.43
CA TYR A 180 -3.55 -11.58 18.01
C TYR A 180 -2.21 -11.70 17.29
N LEU A 181 -1.87 -10.74 16.43
CA LEU A 181 -0.58 -10.66 15.76
C LEU A 181 0.57 -10.51 16.77
N ILE A 182 0.40 -9.61 17.75
CA ILE A 182 1.40 -9.38 18.81
C ILE A 182 1.58 -10.65 19.67
N GLU A 183 0.48 -11.29 20.08
CA GLU A 183 0.51 -12.56 20.83
C GLU A 183 1.20 -13.69 20.05
N ALA A 184 1.05 -13.73 18.73
CA ALA A 184 1.74 -14.70 17.87
C ALA A 184 3.25 -14.43 17.74
N GLY A 185 3.70 -13.21 18.08
CA GLY A 185 5.11 -12.84 18.16
C GLY A 185 5.56 -11.76 17.16
N ILE A 186 4.64 -10.98 16.60
CA ILE A 186 4.99 -9.81 15.76
C ILE A 186 5.72 -8.75 16.58
N ASP A 187 6.73 -8.13 15.98
CA ASP A 187 7.52 -7.04 16.60
C ASP A 187 7.00 -5.65 16.17
N VAL A 188 6.53 -5.53 14.92
CA VAL A 188 5.96 -4.30 14.36
C VAL A 188 4.62 -4.60 13.69
N VAL A 189 3.55 -3.93 14.08
CA VAL A 189 2.25 -4.04 13.39
C VAL A 189 2.14 -2.91 12.37
N ALA A 190 2.11 -3.27 11.08
CA ALA A 190 1.83 -2.36 9.99
C ALA A 190 0.31 -2.26 9.78
N VAL A 191 -0.27 -1.15 10.24
CA VAL A 191 -1.68 -0.82 10.01
C VAL A 191 -1.78 -0.14 8.65
N THR A 192 -2.28 -0.88 7.67
CA THR A 192 -2.29 -0.47 6.26
C THR A 192 -3.66 0.01 5.82
N ASP A 193 -3.77 1.28 5.46
CA ASP A 193 -5.04 1.91 5.10
C ASP A 193 -4.92 2.80 3.85
N PRO A 194 -4.96 2.23 2.64
CA PRO A 194 -4.77 2.98 1.39
C PRO A 194 -5.82 4.08 1.18
N LEU A 195 -7.03 3.93 1.73
CA LEU A 195 -8.11 4.92 1.55
C LEU A 195 -7.85 6.24 2.30
N ILE A 196 -6.88 6.28 3.20
CA ILE A 196 -6.40 7.53 3.80
C ILE A 196 -5.83 8.49 2.75
N SER A 197 -5.29 8.00 1.63
CA SER A 197 -4.87 8.85 0.52
C SER A 197 -6.03 9.53 -0.21
N GLN A 198 -7.27 9.06 0.00
CA GLN A 198 -8.46 9.48 -0.73
C GLN A 198 -9.30 10.55 0.01
N ILE A 199 -8.93 10.90 1.25
CA ILE A 199 -9.70 11.85 2.08
C ILE A 199 -8.93 13.15 2.36
N SER A 200 -9.67 14.22 2.67
CA SER A 200 -9.09 15.51 3.06
C SER A 200 -8.48 15.44 4.48
N PRO A 201 -7.58 16.36 4.85
CA PRO A 201 -7.10 16.48 6.21
C PRO A 201 -8.22 16.78 7.23
N ASP A 202 -9.29 17.45 6.81
CA ASP A 202 -10.44 17.75 7.65
C ASP A 202 -11.24 16.48 7.95
N HIS A 203 -11.55 15.66 6.92
CA HIS A 203 -12.15 14.34 7.13
C HIS A 203 -11.24 13.43 7.96
N PHE A 204 -9.92 13.51 7.76
CA PHE A 204 -8.99 12.76 8.59
C PHE A 204 -9.09 13.17 10.07
N ALA A 205 -9.09 14.48 10.34
CA ALA A 205 -9.15 15.02 11.69
C ALA A 205 -10.46 14.63 12.41
N GLU A 206 -11.58 14.67 11.70
CA GLU A 206 -12.90 14.32 12.23
C GLU A 206 -13.08 12.83 12.45
N PHE A 207 -12.86 12.03 11.40
CA PHE A 207 -13.25 10.63 11.39
C PHE A 207 -12.11 9.68 11.77
N MET A 208 -10.86 10.01 11.40
CA MET A 208 -9.75 9.04 11.44
C MET A 208 -8.86 9.21 12.67
N HIS A 209 -8.65 10.43 13.16
CA HIS A 209 -7.72 10.68 14.27
C HIS A 209 -8.01 9.81 15.50
N GLY A 210 -9.27 9.73 15.94
CA GLY A 210 -9.68 8.92 17.08
C GLY A 210 -9.46 7.41 16.88
N PRO A 211 -10.04 6.79 15.83
CA PRO A 211 -9.82 5.39 15.49
C PRO A 211 -8.36 4.96 15.45
N PHE A 212 -7.51 5.64 14.68
CA PHE A 212 -6.10 5.27 14.54
C PHE A 212 -5.32 5.46 15.84
N THR A 213 -5.58 6.53 16.60
CA THR A 213 -4.94 6.72 17.91
C THR A 213 -5.22 5.55 18.85
N ARG A 214 -6.48 5.08 18.91
CA ARG A 214 -6.84 3.91 19.73
C ARG A 214 -6.12 2.63 19.27
N VAL A 215 -6.00 2.40 17.96
CA VAL A 215 -5.27 1.23 17.42
C VAL A 215 -3.79 1.31 17.81
N PHE A 216 -3.13 2.45 17.61
CA PHE A 216 -1.72 2.61 17.92
C PHE A 216 -1.43 2.57 19.43
N ASP A 217 -2.33 3.11 20.26
CA ASP A 217 -2.24 2.98 21.72
C ASP A 217 -2.33 1.51 22.15
N THR A 218 -3.27 0.73 21.60
CA THR A 218 -3.38 -0.72 21.88
C THR A 218 -2.12 -1.50 21.50
N ILE A 219 -1.51 -1.19 20.36
CA ILE A 219 -0.23 -1.81 19.94
C ILE A 219 0.88 -1.46 20.93
N ARG A 220 0.98 -0.18 21.32
CA ARG A 220 1.99 0.33 22.25
C ARG A 220 1.85 -0.25 23.65
N GLU A 221 0.62 -0.36 24.16
CA GLU A 221 0.31 -0.93 25.48
C GLU A 221 0.71 -2.41 25.59
N GLN A 222 0.71 -3.14 24.47
CA GLN A 222 1.17 -4.53 24.38
C GLN A 222 2.68 -4.66 24.09
N GLY A 223 3.41 -3.55 24.00
CA GLY A 223 4.86 -3.51 23.87
C GLY A 223 5.41 -3.74 22.46
N ALA A 224 4.55 -3.80 21.44
CA ALA A 224 4.96 -3.83 20.04
C ALA A 224 5.11 -2.41 19.47
N LYS A 225 5.75 -2.29 18.30
CA LYS A 225 5.81 -1.02 17.55
C LYS A 225 4.71 -0.95 16.50
N SER A 226 4.32 0.25 16.14
CA SER A 226 3.34 0.52 15.09
C SER A 226 3.98 1.12 13.84
N SER A 227 3.45 0.77 12.68
CA SER A 227 3.74 1.43 11.41
C SER A 227 2.44 1.83 10.73
N PHE A 228 2.26 3.11 10.45
CA PHE A 228 1.13 3.58 9.66
C PHE A 228 1.51 3.48 8.17
N PHE A 229 0.92 2.52 7.47
CA PHE A 229 1.20 2.28 6.06
C PHE A 229 0.06 2.85 5.21
N VAL A 230 0.36 3.76 4.28
CA VAL A 230 -0.63 4.27 3.33
C VAL A 230 -0.09 4.17 1.91
N CYS A 231 -0.78 3.40 1.06
CA CYS A 231 -0.51 3.37 -0.37
C CYS A 231 -1.24 4.55 -1.07
N GLY A 232 -0.69 5.04 -2.19
CA GLY A 232 -1.18 6.23 -2.90
C GLY A 232 -0.64 7.56 -2.35
N ASN A 233 -1.09 8.68 -2.93
CA ASN A 233 -0.59 10.00 -2.54
C ASN A 233 -1.15 10.48 -1.19
N ALA A 234 -0.47 10.13 -0.11
CA ALA A 234 -0.81 10.54 1.26
C ALA A 234 -0.23 11.93 1.67
N THR A 235 0.39 12.69 0.76
CA THR A 235 1.16 13.91 1.09
C THR A 235 0.40 14.89 1.99
N ARG A 236 -0.90 15.09 1.74
CA ARG A 236 -1.77 15.98 2.53
C ARG A 236 -2.03 15.49 3.96
N ASN A 237 -1.96 14.18 4.17
CA ASN A 237 -2.31 13.51 5.41
C ASN A 237 -1.08 13.08 6.23
N ILE A 238 0.15 13.32 5.76
CA ILE A 238 1.38 12.99 6.51
C ILE A 238 1.36 13.62 7.92
N GLU A 239 1.10 14.92 8.03
CA GLU A 239 1.06 15.58 9.35
C GLU A 239 -0.14 15.11 10.22
N PRO A 240 -1.38 15.02 9.69
CA PRO A 240 -2.49 14.38 10.41
C PRO A 240 -2.18 12.97 10.92
N MET A 241 -1.56 12.12 10.07
CA MET A 241 -1.13 10.77 10.44
C MET A 241 -0.09 10.80 11.56
N CYS A 242 0.86 11.74 11.54
CA CYS A 242 1.84 11.87 12.62
C CYS A 242 1.18 12.12 14.00
N ARG A 243 0.06 12.84 14.02
CA ARG A 243 -0.65 13.19 15.26
C ARG A 243 -1.39 12.00 15.88
N THR A 244 -1.53 10.88 15.19
CA THR A 244 -2.16 9.65 15.72
C THR A 244 -1.24 8.85 16.66
N GLY A 245 0.05 9.20 16.73
CA GLY A 245 0.99 8.56 17.66
C GLY A 245 1.56 7.22 17.20
N CYS A 246 1.57 6.94 15.89
CA CYS A 246 2.32 5.82 15.32
C CYS A 246 3.85 5.98 15.54
N ASP A 247 4.59 4.87 15.66
CA ASP A 247 6.05 4.91 15.87
C ASP A 247 6.82 5.08 14.55
N SER A 248 6.23 4.60 13.45
CA SER A 248 6.76 4.69 12.10
C SER A 248 5.65 4.88 11.07
N MET A 249 6.02 5.28 9.85
CA MET A 249 5.11 5.48 8.73
C MET A 249 5.76 4.96 7.45
N SER A 250 5.05 4.16 6.66
CA SER A 250 5.49 3.71 5.34
C SER A 250 4.65 4.39 4.27
N VAL A 251 5.31 5.04 3.30
CA VAL A 251 4.65 5.85 2.27
C VAL A 251 4.93 5.32 0.87
N ASP A 252 3.98 5.53 -0.03
CA ASP A 252 4.04 5.14 -1.44
C ASP A 252 4.93 6.05 -2.30
N GLU A 253 5.32 5.57 -3.48
CA GLU A 253 6.15 6.28 -4.47
C GLU A 253 5.56 7.63 -4.92
N ASN A 254 4.26 7.87 -4.73
CA ASN A 254 3.61 9.16 -5.01
C ASN A 254 3.91 10.26 -3.97
N VAL A 255 4.56 9.93 -2.85
CA VAL A 255 4.93 10.87 -1.79
C VAL A 255 6.39 11.31 -1.94
N ASP A 256 6.65 12.61 -1.86
CA ASP A 256 8.03 13.11 -1.81
C ASP A 256 8.67 12.76 -0.47
N LEU A 257 9.66 11.86 -0.49
CA LEU A 257 10.27 11.31 0.73
C LEU A 257 10.94 12.41 1.58
N ALA A 258 11.56 13.42 0.97
CA ALA A 258 12.25 14.49 1.68
C ALA A 258 11.30 15.45 2.42
N SER A 259 10.19 15.82 1.77
CA SER A 259 9.12 16.61 2.38
C SER A 259 8.43 15.83 3.51
N ALA A 260 8.13 14.55 3.28
CA ALA A 260 7.58 13.67 4.31
C ALA A 260 8.54 13.55 5.50
N LYS A 261 9.84 13.33 5.26
CA LYS A 261 10.86 13.22 6.32
C LYS A 261 10.94 14.47 7.17
N THR A 262 10.90 15.64 6.54
CA THR A 262 10.88 16.93 7.26
C THR A 262 9.69 17.00 8.21
N THR A 263 8.54 16.47 7.80
CA THR A 263 7.34 16.43 8.65
C THR A 263 7.47 15.38 9.75
N THR A 264 7.81 14.13 9.43
CA THR A 264 7.88 13.04 10.41
C THR A 264 8.96 13.28 11.46
N ASP A 265 10.07 13.93 11.11
CA ASP A 265 11.14 14.27 12.07
C ASP A 265 10.68 15.25 13.16
N ARG A 266 9.78 16.20 12.83
CA ARG A 266 9.18 17.10 13.83
C ARG A 266 8.41 16.32 14.91
N TYR A 267 7.84 15.19 14.53
CA TYR A 267 7.08 14.30 15.40
C TYR A 267 7.88 13.09 15.92
N LYS A 268 9.17 12.99 15.54
CA LYS A 268 10.06 11.85 15.86
C LYS A 268 9.53 10.52 15.35
N ILE A 269 8.86 10.52 14.20
CA ILE A 269 8.33 9.31 13.56
C ILE A 269 9.33 8.81 12.52
N THR A 270 9.57 7.50 12.51
CA THR A 270 10.45 6.87 11.52
C THR A 270 9.74 6.75 10.17
N LEU A 271 10.37 7.23 9.11
CA LEU A 271 9.81 7.16 7.76
C LEU A 271 10.34 5.92 7.03
N GLY A 272 9.44 5.21 6.36
CA GLY A 272 9.66 4.04 5.53
C GLY A 272 9.29 4.33 4.08
N GLY A 273 10.04 3.77 3.14
CA GLY A 273 9.77 3.86 1.71
C GLY A 273 10.89 4.56 0.93
N ASN A 274 10.68 4.88 -0.33
CA ASN A 274 9.53 4.49 -1.14
C ASN A 274 9.99 4.10 -2.55
N ILE A 275 10.78 3.01 -2.64
CA ILE A 275 11.29 2.53 -3.94
C ILE A 275 10.11 2.28 -4.88
N PRO A 276 10.12 2.84 -6.11
CA PRO A 276 9.02 2.66 -7.04
C PRO A 276 8.87 1.21 -7.49
N LEU A 277 7.68 0.65 -7.31
CA LEU A 277 7.42 -0.77 -7.51
C LEU A 277 7.50 -1.15 -8.98
N THR A 278 6.79 -0.39 -9.82
CA THR A 278 6.61 -0.80 -11.22
C THR A 278 7.75 -0.33 -12.09
N SER A 279 8.07 0.96 -12.01
CA SER A 279 9.07 1.55 -12.89
C SER A 279 10.48 1.13 -12.52
N VAL A 280 10.79 0.86 -11.24
CA VAL A 280 12.15 0.54 -10.79
C VAL A 280 12.28 -0.94 -10.44
N MET A 281 11.45 -1.48 -9.55
CA MET A 281 11.62 -2.87 -9.11
C MET A 281 11.22 -3.87 -10.19
N LEU A 282 10.04 -3.72 -10.80
CA LEU A 282 9.52 -4.68 -11.78
C LEU A 282 10.16 -4.54 -13.15
N PHE A 283 10.17 -3.33 -13.72
CA PHE A 283 10.64 -3.09 -15.10
C PHE A 283 12.01 -2.40 -15.20
N GLY A 284 12.62 -2.06 -14.07
CA GLY A 284 14.01 -1.61 -14.06
C GLY A 284 14.99 -2.79 -14.07
N ASN A 285 16.27 -2.46 -14.03
CA ASN A 285 17.36 -3.41 -13.82
C ASN A 285 18.04 -3.20 -12.45
N GLN A 286 19.07 -3.99 -12.18
CA GLN A 286 19.82 -3.91 -10.92
C GLN A 286 20.43 -2.51 -10.67
N GLN A 287 20.93 -1.84 -11.71
CA GLN A 287 21.49 -0.50 -11.58
C GLN A 287 20.43 0.56 -11.34
N ASP A 288 19.22 0.41 -11.89
CA ASP A 288 18.08 1.28 -11.57
C ASP A 288 17.73 1.16 -10.08
N ASN A 289 17.62 -0.06 -9.56
CA ASN A 289 17.31 -0.32 -8.15
C ASN A 289 18.40 0.23 -7.22
N MET A 290 19.68 -0.06 -7.51
CA MET A 290 20.79 0.48 -6.72
C MET A 290 20.81 2.02 -6.73
N LYS A 291 20.65 2.63 -7.92
CA LYS A 291 20.68 4.09 -8.05
C LYS A 291 19.51 4.73 -7.30
N THR A 292 18.31 4.19 -7.43
CA THR A 292 17.14 4.70 -6.71
C THR A 292 17.31 4.60 -5.20
N VAL A 293 17.78 3.47 -4.67
CA VAL A 293 18.03 3.32 -3.22
C VAL A 293 19.05 4.36 -2.73
N VAL A 294 20.17 4.52 -3.45
CA VAL A 294 21.19 5.53 -3.10
C VAL A 294 20.59 6.94 -3.12
N GLN A 295 19.78 7.26 -4.13
CA GLN A 295 19.11 8.57 -4.22
C GLN A 295 18.12 8.81 -3.08
N LEU A 296 17.33 7.80 -2.68
CA LEU A 296 16.41 7.92 -1.55
C LEU A 296 17.18 8.18 -0.25
N ILE A 297 18.24 7.42 0.02
CA ILE A 297 19.09 7.62 1.20
C ILE A 297 19.75 9.01 1.19
N ASP A 298 20.26 9.46 0.04
CA ASP A 298 20.95 10.75 -0.10
C ASP A 298 19.98 11.95 -0.10
N SER A 299 18.68 11.72 -0.35
CA SER A 299 17.65 12.78 -0.38
C SER A 299 17.22 13.26 1.01
N VAL A 300 17.58 12.54 2.07
CA VAL A 300 17.11 12.80 3.43
C VAL A 300 18.24 12.84 4.46
N PRO A 301 18.07 13.56 5.59
CA PRO A 301 18.98 13.45 6.71
C PRO A 301 19.02 12.03 7.29
N ALA A 302 20.19 11.63 7.79
CA ALA A 302 20.39 10.32 8.42
C ALA A 302 19.55 10.14 9.70
N GLY A 303 19.18 8.89 9.97
CA GLY A 303 18.40 8.49 11.14
C GLY A 303 16.88 8.52 10.90
N ARG A 304 16.14 7.68 11.64
CA ARG A 304 14.67 7.53 11.51
C ARG A 304 14.21 7.32 10.06
N LEU A 305 14.96 6.49 9.34
CA LEU A 305 14.69 6.10 7.95
C LEU A 305 14.79 4.58 7.84
N ILE A 306 13.80 3.95 7.23
CA ILE A 306 13.80 2.55 6.78
C ILE A 306 13.66 2.59 5.26
N ILE A 307 14.52 1.90 4.53
CA ILE A 307 14.31 1.74 3.08
C ILE A 307 13.38 0.56 2.86
N SER A 308 12.35 0.79 2.06
CA SER A 308 11.38 -0.21 1.66
C SER A 308 10.78 0.17 0.30
N PRO A 309 10.10 -0.76 -0.38
CA PRO A 309 9.23 -0.41 -1.49
C PRO A 309 8.06 0.49 -1.04
N GLY A 310 7.40 1.15 -1.99
CA GLY A 310 6.27 2.04 -1.72
C GLY A 310 4.98 1.34 -1.26
N CYS A 311 4.79 0.08 -1.61
CA CYS A 311 3.65 -0.77 -1.22
C CYS A 311 4.09 -2.25 -1.28
N ASP A 312 3.15 -3.20 -1.33
CA ASP A 312 3.47 -4.62 -1.56
C ASP A 312 4.19 -4.83 -2.90
N MET A 313 5.19 -5.72 -2.91
CA MET A 313 5.95 -6.01 -4.12
C MET A 313 5.09 -6.76 -5.15
N PRO A 314 5.05 -6.33 -6.43
CA PRO A 314 4.46 -7.13 -7.49
C PRO A 314 5.08 -8.54 -7.50
N TYR A 315 4.24 -9.56 -7.68
CA TYR A 315 4.68 -10.95 -7.71
C TYR A 315 5.87 -11.16 -8.63
N ASP A 316 5.84 -10.52 -9.80
CA ASP A 316 6.81 -10.74 -10.87
C ASP A 316 8.12 -9.95 -10.79
N VAL A 317 8.36 -9.16 -9.73
CA VAL A 317 9.65 -8.45 -9.57
C VAL A 317 10.84 -9.40 -9.79
N PRO A 318 11.81 -9.06 -10.67
CA PRO A 318 13.01 -9.86 -10.87
C PRO A 318 13.81 -10.01 -9.57
N ILE A 319 14.22 -11.23 -9.25
CA ILE A 319 14.91 -11.56 -8.00
C ILE A 319 16.19 -10.74 -7.85
N GLU A 320 16.93 -10.58 -8.95
CA GLU A 320 18.19 -9.83 -9.02
C GLU A 320 18.02 -8.34 -8.71
N ASN A 321 16.83 -7.77 -8.96
CA ASN A 321 16.53 -6.36 -8.65
C ASN A 321 16.37 -6.16 -7.15
N VAL A 322 15.74 -7.12 -6.46
CA VAL A 322 15.57 -7.09 -5.00
C VAL A 322 16.92 -7.28 -4.29
N ILE A 323 17.76 -8.19 -4.79
CA ILE A 323 19.15 -8.36 -4.31
C ILE A 323 19.95 -7.07 -4.52
N ALA A 324 19.76 -6.39 -5.65
CA ALA A 324 20.44 -5.12 -5.92
C ALA A 324 19.98 -3.99 -4.98
N ALA A 325 18.68 -3.94 -4.65
CA ALA A 325 18.14 -3.02 -3.66
C ALA A 325 18.71 -3.30 -2.26
N GLU A 326 18.69 -4.55 -1.80
CA GLU A 326 19.30 -4.99 -0.53
C GLU A 326 20.77 -4.56 -0.44
N HIS A 327 21.55 -4.85 -1.49
CA HIS A 327 22.96 -4.50 -1.53
C HIS A 327 23.16 -2.99 -1.44
N ALA A 328 22.32 -2.19 -2.11
CA ALA A 328 22.41 -0.75 -2.04
C ALA A 328 22.03 -0.17 -0.66
N VAL A 329 21.12 -0.83 0.08
CA VAL A 329 20.80 -0.42 1.45
C VAL A 329 21.95 -0.75 2.39
N HIS A 330 22.46 -1.98 2.36
CA HIS A 330 23.48 -2.42 3.31
C HIS A 330 24.90 -1.99 2.97
N GLU A 331 25.20 -1.73 1.69
CA GLU A 331 26.51 -1.34 1.18
C GLU A 331 26.42 -0.05 0.35
N THR A 332 25.69 0.96 0.85
CA THR A 332 25.37 2.21 0.14
C THR A 332 26.58 2.91 -0.48
N ALA A 333 27.74 2.92 0.19
CA ALA A 333 28.95 3.53 -0.36
C ALA A 333 29.48 2.78 -1.60
N SER A 334 29.43 1.44 -1.57
CA SER A 334 29.79 0.59 -2.70
C SER A 334 28.81 0.78 -3.86
N ALA A 335 27.50 0.68 -3.58
CA ALA A 335 26.46 0.87 -4.59
C ALA A 335 26.55 2.25 -5.24
N ARG A 336 26.77 3.32 -4.44
CA ARG A 336 26.98 4.69 -4.95
C ARG A 336 28.15 4.76 -5.92
N ALA A 337 29.25 4.05 -5.65
CA ALA A 337 30.39 3.99 -6.56
C ALA A 337 30.05 3.22 -7.86
N MET A 338 29.31 2.11 -7.76
CA MET A 338 28.91 1.28 -8.91
C MET A 338 27.99 2.03 -9.88
N VAL A 339 27.09 2.87 -9.39
CA VAL A 339 26.08 3.59 -10.21
C VAL A 339 26.43 5.06 -10.47
N ARG A 340 27.63 5.52 -10.08
CA ARG A 340 28.03 6.94 -10.17
C ARG A 340 27.86 7.56 -11.56
N ASN A 341 28.16 6.79 -12.61
CA ASN A 341 28.06 7.22 -14.00
C ASN A 341 26.90 6.54 -14.75
N TYR A 342 26.03 5.84 -14.02
CA TYR A 342 24.89 5.16 -14.62
C TYR A 342 23.76 6.17 -14.85
N GLU A 343 23.20 6.16 -16.05
CA GLU A 343 21.98 6.88 -16.40
C GLU A 343 20.92 5.86 -16.80
N ARG A 344 19.74 5.99 -16.17
CA ARG A 344 18.61 5.13 -16.45
C ARG A 344 18.14 5.37 -17.87
N LYS A 345 17.86 4.29 -18.59
CA LYS A 345 17.17 4.36 -19.87
C LYS A 345 15.68 4.25 -19.65
N ASP A 346 14.96 5.22 -20.16
CA ASP A 346 13.51 5.27 -20.11
C ASP A 346 12.87 4.28 -21.10
N ILE A 347 11.76 3.64 -20.71
CA ILE A 347 10.94 2.85 -21.64
C ILE A 347 10.35 3.84 -22.66
N GLY A 348 10.70 3.72 -23.93
CA GLY A 348 10.20 4.62 -24.98
C GLY A 348 8.73 4.34 -25.31
N PHE A 349 7.98 5.38 -25.66
CA PHE A 349 6.60 5.23 -26.14
C PHE A 349 6.59 4.88 -27.63
N SER A 350 6.04 3.72 -27.99
CA SER A 350 5.90 3.26 -29.39
C SER A 350 4.53 3.54 -30.00
N GLY A 351 3.56 4.00 -29.20
CA GLY A 351 2.18 4.24 -29.63
C GLY A 351 1.97 5.62 -30.26
N THR A 352 0.72 5.93 -30.56
CA THR A 352 0.28 7.29 -30.94
C THR A 352 -0.78 7.76 -29.94
N LEU A 353 -0.63 8.97 -29.41
CA LEU A 353 -1.67 9.56 -28.57
C LEU A 353 -2.84 10.02 -29.45
N PRO A 354 -4.09 9.89 -28.97
CA PRO A 354 -5.25 10.45 -29.66
C PRO A 354 -5.09 11.97 -29.88
N ASP A 355 -5.64 12.49 -30.98
CA ASP A 355 -5.85 13.94 -31.10
C ASP A 355 -7.00 14.34 -30.18
N TYR A 356 -6.66 14.64 -28.92
CA TYR A 356 -7.59 15.01 -27.87
C TYR A 356 -8.48 16.21 -28.22
N GLY A 357 -8.07 17.05 -29.19
CA GLY A 357 -8.86 18.20 -29.66
C GLY A 357 -9.88 17.85 -30.75
N GLN A 358 -9.81 16.66 -31.35
CA GLN A 358 -10.64 16.24 -32.49
C GLN A 358 -11.24 14.84 -32.30
N LEU A 359 -11.59 14.49 -31.05
CA LEU A 359 -12.24 13.22 -30.76
C LEU A 359 -13.70 13.22 -31.24
N ALA A 360 -14.14 12.11 -31.84
CA ALA A 360 -15.52 11.93 -32.30
C ALA A 360 -16.54 11.82 -31.15
N LYS A 361 -16.06 11.47 -29.96
CA LYS A 361 -16.81 11.38 -28.70
C LYS A 361 -15.84 11.57 -27.53
N PRO A 362 -16.31 11.97 -26.33
CA PRO A 362 -15.43 12.10 -25.17
C PRO A 362 -14.70 10.79 -24.86
N LEU A 363 -13.45 10.93 -24.45
CA LEU A 363 -12.59 9.85 -24.00
C LEU A 363 -12.24 10.07 -22.52
N VAL A 364 -12.65 9.12 -21.69
CA VAL A 364 -12.31 9.02 -20.27
C VAL A 364 -11.20 7.98 -20.14
N GLU A 365 -10.01 8.44 -19.80
CA GLU A 365 -8.84 7.58 -19.56
C GLU A 365 -8.61 7.47 -18.05
N VAL A 366 -8.62 6.25 -17.53
CA VAL A 366 -8.34 5.96 -16.13
C VAL A 366 -6.96 5.32 -16.05
N PHE A 367 -6.01 6.01 -15.43
CA PHE A 367 -4.68 5.49 -15.19
C PHE A 367 -4.62 4.87 -13.80
N THR A 368 -4.28 3.59 -13.72
CA THR A 368 -4.25 2.81 -12.48
C THR A 368 -2.89 2.12 -12.34
N LEU A 369 -2.54 1.69 -11.13
CA LEU A 369 -1.49 0.69 -10.97
C LEU A 369 -1.95 -0.63 -11.62
N ASP A 370 -3.01 -1.20 -11.05
CA ASP A 370 -3.85 -2.25 -11.63
C ASP A 370 -5.17 -2.30 -10.84
N SER A 371 -6.32 -2.07 -11.48
CA SER A 371 -7.63 -2.13 -10.79
C SER A 371 -7.99 -3.53 -10.27
N ALA A 372 -7.30 -4.58 -10.72
CA ALA A 372 -7.56 -5.95 -10.28
C ALA A 372 -6.91 -6.29 -8.93
N THR A 373 -5.84 -5.59 -8.54
CA THR A 373 -5.03 -5.94 -7.36
C THR A 373 -4.77 -4.77 -6.41
N CYS A 374 -4.92 -3.52 -6.86
CA CYS A 374 -4.76 -2.33 -6.01
C CYS A 374 -6.12 -1.75 -5.62
N ALA A 375 -6.47 -1.78 -4.32
CA ALA A 375 -7.78 -1.35 -3.81
C ALA A 375 -8.19 0.07 -4.25
N ALA A 376 -7.29 1.07 -4.13
CA ALA A 376 -7.60 2.44 -4.58
C ALA A 376 -7.85 2.52 -6.09
N CYS A 377 -7.15 1.71 -6.88
CA CYS A 377 -7.35 1.61 -8.33
C CYS A 377 -8.67 0.93 -8.68
N THR A 378 -9.05 -0.12 -7.94
CA THR A 378 -10.35 -0.80 -8.08
C THR A 378 -11.49 0.19 -7.94
N TYR A 379 -11.46 1.02 -6.88
CA TYR A 379 -12.51 2.00 -6.64
C TYR A 379 -12.50 3.18 -7.64
N MET A 380 -11.32 3.67 -8.06
CA MET A 380 -11.25 4.70 -9.11
C MET A 380 -11.84 4.20 -10.45
N TRP A 381 -11.51 2.96 -10.82
CA TRP A 381 -12.03 2.35 -12.04
C TRP A 381 -13.55 2.15 -11.98
N ALA A 382 -14.05 1.65 -10.85
CA ALA A 382 -15.49 1.49 -10.62
C ALA A 382 -16.25 2.82 -10.70
N ALA A 383 -15.71 3.89 -10.09
CA ALA A 383 -16.32 5.23 -10.15
C ALA A 383 -16.42 5.78 -11.57
N ALA A 384 -15.40 5.55 -12.42
CA ALA A 384 -15.43 5.96 -13.81
C ALA A 384 -16.48 5.19 -14.64
N LEU A 385 -16.57 3.87 -14.45
CA LEU A 385 -17.58 3.04 -15.12
C LEU A 385 -19.00 3.44 -14.70
N ASP A 386 -19.22 3.65 -13.41
CA ASP A 386 -20.51 4.08 -12.88
C ASP A 386 -20.93 5.45 -13.43
N ALA A 387 -20.03 6.44 -13.44
CA ALA A 387 -20.33 7.76 -14.00
C ALA A 387 -20.71 7.71 -15.49
N VAL A 388 -19.97 6.95 -16.30
CA VAL A 388 -20.26 6.82 -17.75
C VAL A 388 -21.61 6.13 -17.98
N ALA A 389 -21.97 5.12 -17.17
CA ALA A 389 -23.25 4.44 -17.28
C ALA A 389 -24.48 5.35 -17.03
N HIS A 390 -24.28 6.49 -16.34
CA HIS A 390 -25.33 7.47 -16.02
C HIS A 390 -25.44 8.61 -17.06
N ILE A 391 -24.72 8.53 -18.18
CA ILE A 391 -24.76 9.52 -19.24
C ILE A 391 -25.34 8.89 -20.51
N ASP A 392 -26.43 9.48 -21.02
CA ASP A 392 -27.05 9.06 -22.29
C ASP A 392 -26.29 9.64 -23.50
N ALA A 393 -25.01 9.28 -23.61
CA ALA A 393 -24.13 9.66 -24.72
C ALA A 393 -23.05 8.60 -24.94
N ALA A 394 -22.58 8.47 -26.19
CA ALA A 394 -21.45 7.60 -26.48
C ALA A 394 -20.16 8.20 -25.90
N ILE A 395 -19.52 7.49 -24.97
CA ILE A 395 -18.26 7.88 -24.33
C ILE A 395 -17.32 6.66 -24.39
N ASP A 396 -16.06 6.86 -24.74
CA ASP A 396 -15.04 5.82 -24.56
C ASP A 396 -14.49 5.89 -23.13
N VAL A 397 -14.44 4.74 -22.47
CA VAL A 397 -13.78 4.60 -21.17
C VAL A 397 -12.72 3.51 -21.27
N ILE A 398 -11.48 3.85 -20.92
CA ILE A 398 -10.32 2.95 -21.06
C ILE A 398 -9.49 3.01 -19.78
N GLU A 399 -9.13 1.84 -19.27
CA GLU A 399 -8.12 1.71 -18.23
C GLU A 399 -6.73 1.51 -18.85
N TYR A 400 -5.76 2.31 -18.43
CA TYR A 400 -4.34 2.10 -18.70
C TYR A 400 -3.63 1.68 -17.42
N LYS A 401 -3.39 0.38 -17.28
CA LYS A 401 -2.70 -0.22 -16.14
C LYS A 401 -1.20 0.02 -16.21
N TYR A 402 -0.63 0.59 -15.15
CA TYR A 402 0.79 0.91 -15.07
C TYR A 402 1.66 -0.35 -14.99
N THR A 403 1.09 -1.49 -14.60
CA THR A 403 1.71 -2.82 -14.70
C THR A 403 2.00 -3.28 -16.14
N VAL A 404 1.55 -2.55 -17.16
CA VAL A 404 1.89 -2.81 -18.58
C VAL A 404 3.00 -1.85 -19.05
N PRO A 405 4.15 -2.34 -19.55
CA PRO A 405 5.29 -1.50 -19.92
C PRO A 405 4.97 -0.34 -20.89
N GLU A 406 4.13 -0.57 -21.89
CA GLU A 406 3.73 0.46 -22.85
C GLU A 406 2.93 1.58 -22.17
N ASN A 407 2.13 1.26 -21.16
CA ASN A 407 1.35 2.24 -20.41
C ASN A 407 2.23 3.11 -19.50
N ILE A 408 3.39 2.62 -19.03
CA ILE A 408 4.38 3.43 -18.30
C ILE A 408 4.95 4.53 -19.20
N ALA A 409 5.22 4.18 -20.47
CA ALA A 409 5.65 5.15 -21.47
C ALA A 409 4.51 6.12 -21.82
N ARG A 410 3.28 5.61 -22.02
CA ARG A 410 2.09 6.44 -22.25
C ARG A 410 1.85 7.45 -21.13
N CYS A 411 1.94 7.03 -19.88
CA CYS A 411 1.77 7.92 -18.72
C CYS A 411 2.73 9.11 -18.78
N ARG A 412 3.97 8.88 -19.21
CA ARG A 412 4.96 9.97 -19.36
C ARG A 412 4.61 10.92 -20.49
N GLU A 413 4.21 10.40 -21.66
CA GLU A 413 3.80 11.23 -22.80
C GLU A 413 2.53 12.05 -22.52
N VAL A 414 1.57 11.48 -21.79
CA VAL A 414 0.34 12.19 -21.35
C VAL A 414 0.63 13.16 -20.19
N GLY A 415 1.76 13.01 -19.50
CA GLY A 415 2.10 13.83 -18.33
C GLY A 415 1.35 13.43 -17.06
N VAL A 416 1.03 12.15 -16.92
CA VAL A 416 0.45 11.55 -15.70
C VAL A 416 1.49 11.61 -14.59
N LYS A 417 1.14 12.30 -13.51
CA LYS A 417 2.03 12.49 -12.36
C LYS A 417 1.76 11.52 -11.22
N GLN A 418 0.51 11.10 -11.05
CA GLN A 418 0.07 10.29 -9.91
C GLN A 418 -1.00 9.28 -10.31
N LEU A 419 -1.00 8.17 -9.58
CA LEU A 419 -1.98 7.09 -9.74
C LEU A 419 -2.76 6.87 -8.44
N PRO A 420 -4.00 6.35 -8.52
CA PRO A 420 -4.82 6.34 -9.73
C PRO A 420 -5.26 7.77 -10.14
N SER A 421 -5.57 7.99 -11.40
CA SER A 421 -6.06 9.30 -11.90
C SER A 421 -7.01 9.15 -13.09
N ILE A 422 -7.87 10.15 -13.27
CA ILE A 422 -8.84 10.22 -14.38
C ILE A 422 -8.51 11.43 -15.24
N TYR A 423 -8.43 11.20 -16.55
CA TYR A 423 -8.25 12.20 -17.58
C TYR A 423 -9.46 12.19 -18.52
N ILE A 424 -9.91 13.37 -18.93
CA ILE A 424 -11.00 13.55 -19.88
C ILE A 424 -10.46 14.34 -21.07
N ASN A 425 -10.47 13.73 -22.25
CA ASN A 425 -9.85 14.26 -23.47
C ASN A 425 -8.41 14.75 -23.22
N GLY A 426 -7.59 13.91 -22.58
CA GLY A 426 -6.17 14.19 -22.31
C GLY A 426 -5.90 15.25 -21.23
N LYS A 427 -6.94 15.79 -20.59
CA LYS A 427 -6.80 16.74 -19.47
C LYS A 427 -7.09 16.07 -18.14
N LEU A 428 -6.23 16.30 -17.16
CA LEU A 428 -6.42 15.79 -15.80
C LEU A 428 -7.74 16.31 -15.23
N ALA A 429 -8.61 15.38 -14.83
CA ALA A 429 -9.86 15.66 -14.13
C ALA A 429 -9.70 15.42 -12.62
N TYR A 430 -9.17 14.25 -12.24
CA TYR A 430 -8.97 13.86 -10.85
C TYR A 430 -7.63 13.15 -10.67
N SER A 431 -6.89 13.50 -9.62
CA SER A 431 -5.56 12.94 -9.30
C SER A 431 -5.57 12.36 -7.90
N SER A 432 -5.43 11.04 -7.79
CA SER A 432 -5.37 10.30 -6.53
C SER A 432 -6.54 10.53 -5.57
N ILE A 433 -7.67 11.06 -6.06
CA ILE A 433 -8.91 11.25 -5.29
C ILE A 433 -10.04 10.71 -6.15
N ILE A 434 -10.73 9.70 -5.63
CA ILE A 434 -11.90 9.11 -6.28
C ILE A 434 -13.04 10.13 -6.23
N PRO A 435 -13.58 10.58 -7.38
CA PRO A 435 -14.70 11.51 -7.41
C PRO A 435 -16.01 10.80 -7.05
N SER A 436 -17.00 11.56 -6.57
CA SER A 436 -18.38 11.07 -6.56
C SER A 436 -18.90 10.91 -7.99
N ARG A 437 -19.94 10.07 -8.16
CA ARG A 437 -20.62 9.90 -9.45
C ARG A 437 -21.05 11.23 -10.04
N ASP A 438 -21.71 12.07 -9.25
CA ASP A 438 -22.32 13.32 -9.73
C ASP A 438 -21.25 14.34 -10.16
N GLU A 439 -20.14 14.44 -9.43
CA GLU A 439 -19.00 15.28 -9.81
C GLU A 439 -18.39 14.83 -11.13
N LEU A 440 -18.13 13.52 -11.29
CA LEU A 440 -17.52 13.00 -12.51
C LEU A 440 -18.48 13.10 -13.71
N VAL A 441 -19.78 12.84 -13.52
CA VAL A 441 -20.82 13.04 -14.55
C VAL A 441 -20.86 14.50 -15.00
N ALA A 442 -20.86 15.45 -14.06
CA ALA A 442 -20.84 16.87 -14.38
C ALA A 442 -19.60 17.23 -15.21
N ARG A 443 -18.43 16.70 -14.83
CA ARG A 443 -17.17 16.95 -15.51
C ARG A 443 -17.13 16.39 -16.93
N ILE A 444 -17.66 15.18 -17.16
CA ILE A 444 -17.72 14.58 -18.49
C ILE A 444 -18.69 15.36 -19.39
N ARG A 445 -19.80 15.87 -18.85
CA ARG A 445 -20.77 16.68 -19.61
C ARG A 445 -20.22 18.00 -20.12
N GLU A 446 -19.15 18.53 -19.53
CA GLU A 446 -18.50 19.76 -20.03
C GLU A 446 -17.82 19.58 -21.40
N VAL A 447 -17.55 18.34 -21.82
CA VAL A 447 -16.85 18.02 -23.07
C VAL A 447 -17.71 17.26 -24.10
N LEU A 448 -18.99 17.01 -23.76
CA LEU A 448 -20.02 16.59 -24.71
C LEU A 448 -20.50 17.79 -25.52
#